data_AF-A0A0F5N2M6-F1
#
_entry.id   AF-A0A0F5N2M6-F1
#
_cell.length_a   1.000
_cell.length_b   1.000
_cell.length_c   1.000
_cell.angle_alpha   90.00
_cell.angle_beta   90.00
_cell.angle_gamma   90.00
#
_symmetry.space_group_name_H-M   'P 1'
#
loop_
_entity.id
_entity.type
_entity.pdbx_description
1 polymer ?
#
loop_
_entity_poly.entity_id
_entity_poly.type
_entity_poly.pdbx_seq_one_letter_code
_entity_poly.pdbx_strand_id
1 'polypeptide(L)'
;MRQRLLDSFNADEVADLRLPAGVPLRIDAGRFDEVAPFWLTRRLTRLHRARGTDVELHWWNGMHSPTVDLAAAAAALWCAEKLWQ
;
A
#
# COMPACT_ATOMS: atom_id res chain seq x y z
N MET A 1 -19.93 1.12 22.46
CA MET A 1 -19.86 0.65 21.05
C MET A 1 -18.92 1.50 20.21
N ARG A 2 -19.11 2.83 20.15
CA ARG A 2 -18.24 3.77 19.41
C ARG A 2 -16.75 3.64 19.73
N GLN A 3 -16.37 3.60 21.02
CA GLN A 3 -14.96 3.52 21.40
C GLN A 3 -14.32 2.21 20.89
N ARG A 4 -14.97 1.07 21.09
CA ARG A 4 -14.48 -0.24 20.60
C ARG A 4 -14.28 -0.27 19.08
N LEU A 5 -15.14 0.41 18.31
CA LEU A 5 -14.98 0.52 16.85
C LEU A 5 -13.79 1.40 16.46
N LEU A 6 -13.57 2.51 17.16
CA LEU A 6 -12.40 3.36 16.93
C LEU A 6 -11.11 2.64 17.33
N ASP A 7 -11.14 1.90 18.43
CA ASP A 7 -10.01 1.10 18.89
C ASP A 7 -9.67 0.00 17.88
N SER A 8 -10.66 -0.66 17.26
CA SER A 8 -10.39 -1.63 16.19
C SER A 8 -9.74 -0.98 14.97
N PHE A 9 -10.22 0.19 14.53
CA PHE A 9 -9.57 0.89 13.42
C PHE A 9 -8.12 1.28 13.72
N ASN A 10 -7.82 1.66 14.96
CA ASN A 10 -6.46 1.97 15.38
C ASN A 10 -5.59 0.71 15.47
N ALA A 11 -6.14 -0.40 15.96
CA ALA A 11 -5.43 -1.67 16.06
C ALA A 11 -5.09 -2.27 14.68
N ASP A 12 -5.99 -2.07 13.72
CA ASP A 12 -5.89 -2.58 12.35
C ASP A 12 -5.36 -1.52 11.35
N GLU A 13 -4.69 -0.47 11.82
CA GLU A 13 -4.09 0.56 10.98
C GLU A 13 -2.94 -0.02 10.14
N VAL A 14 -3.22 -0.29 8.87
CA VAL A 14 -2.27 -0.83 7.89
C VAL A 14 -1.05 0.09 7.74
N ALA A 15 -1.20 1.39 7.93
CA ALA A 15 -0.07 2.32 7.88
C ALA A 15 0.97 2.13 8.98
N ASP A 16 0.63 1.39 10.03
CA ASP A 16 1.54 1.02 11.12
C ASP A 16 2.16 -0.37 10.98
N LEU A 17 1.85 -1.08 9.89
CA LEU A 17 2.50 -2.35 9.54
C LEU A 17 4.02 -2.15 9.42
N ARG A 18 4.77 -3.06 10.04
CA ARG A 18 6.24 -3.08 9.97
C ARG A 18 6.69 -4.28 9.16
N LEU A 19 7.45 -4.03 8.11
CA LEU A 19 8.10 -5.07 7.34
C LEU A 19 9.45 -5.43 7.96
N PRO A 20 9.94 -6.67 7.80
CA PRO A 20 11.31 -7.02 8.15
C PRO A 20 12.32 -6.10 7.44
N ALA A 21 13.46 -5.87 8.09
CA ALA A 21 14.51 -5.02 7.54
C ALA A 21 15.01 -5.56 6.18
N GLY A 22 15.20 -4.66 5.21
CA GLY A 22 15.67 -5.00 3.87
C GLY A 22 14.58 -5.52 2.92
N VAL A 23 13.34 -5.72 3.38
CA VAL A 23 12.24 -6.10 2.50
C VAL A 23 11.73 -4.86 1.73
N PRO A 24 11.83 -4.82 0.39
CA PRO A 24 11.29 -3.73 -0.39
C PRO A 24 9.77 -3.81 -0.45
N LEU A 25 9.11 -2.67 -0.68
CA LEU A 25 7.65 -2.55 -0.74
C LEU A 25 7.23 -1.86 -2.03
N ARG A 26 6.34 -2.52 -2.77
CA ARG A 26 5.59 -1.91 -3.87
C ARG A 26 4.15 -1.63 -3.43
N ILE A 27 3.67 -0.43 -3.75
CA ILE A 27 2.28 -0.01 -3.53
C ILE A 27 1.69 0.39 -4.88
N ASP A 28 0.67 -0.32 -5.32
CA ASP A 28 -0.15 0.03 -6.49
C ASP A 28 -1.49 0.59 -6.01
N ALA A 29 -1.87 1.77 -6.49
CA ALA A 29 -3.06 2.47 -5.99
C ALA A 29 -3.87 3.13 -7.10
N GLY A 30 -5.20 3.10 -6.94
CA GLY A 30 -6.13 3.77 -7.83
C GLY A 30 -6.13 5.28 -7.57
N ARG A 31 -6.02 6.07 -8.63
CA ARG A 31 -6.10 7.53 -8.52
C ARG A 31 -7.48 8.02 -8.07
N PHE A 32 -8.51 7.23 -8.34
CA PHE A 32 -9.91 7.51 -8.02
C PHE A 32 -10.48 6.48 -7.03
N ASP A 33 -9.62 5.85 -6.23
CA ASP A 33 -10.03 4.85 -5.25
C ASP A 33 -10.93 5.47 -4.17
N GLU A 34 -12.13 4.90 -4.04
CA GLU A 34 -13.20 5.30 -3.13
C GLU A 34 -13.13 4.62 -1.76
N VAL A 35 -12.34 3.54 -1.63
CA VAL A 35 -12.17 2.73 -0.41
C VAL A 35 -10.86 3.08 0.30
N ALA A 36 -9.78 3.25 -0.46
CA ALA A 36 -8.45 3.68 -0.01
C ALA A 36 -8.03 4.98 -0.73
N PRO A 37 -8.62 6.14 -0.39
CA PRO A 37 -8.39 7.38 -1.11
C PRO A 37 -6.94 7.84 -1.11
N PHE A 38 -6.60 8.69 -2.08
CA PHE A 38 -5.24 9.14 -2.36
C PHE A 38 -4.45 9.60 -1.12
N TRP A 39 -5.11 10.25 -0.16
CA TRP A 39 -4.46 10.82 1.03
C TRP A 39 -4.09 9.75 2.06
N LEU A 40 -4.87 8.67 2.19
CA LEU A 40 -4.53 7.52 3.02
C LEU A 40 -3.32 6.78 2.46
N THR A 41 -3.33 6.48 1.16
CA THR A 41 -2.20 5.82 0.48
C THR A 41 -0.94 6.67 0.55
N ARG A 42 -1.03 7.99 0.34
CA ARG A 42 0.13 8.89 0.51
C ARG A 42 0.67 8.88 1.94
N ARG A 43 -0.21 8.84 2.95
CA ARG A 43 0.20 8.74 4.36
C ARG A 43 0.93 7.43 4.62
N LEU A 44 0.38 6.29 4.18
CA LEU A 44 1.00 4.96 4.23
C LEU A 44 2.41 4.98 3.63
N THR A 45 2.55 5.43 2.38
CA THR A 45 3.85 5.51 1.69
C THR A 45 4.85 6.37 2.46
N ARG A 46 4.43 7.53 2.97
CA ARG A 46 5.30 8.42 3.75
C ARG A 46 5.79 7.75 5.03
N LEU A 47 4.93 7.03 5.74
CA LEU A 47 5.29 6.37 6.99
C LEU A 47 6.29 5.24 6.76
N HIS A 48 6.11 4.42 5.72
CA HIS A 48 7.09 3.39 5.37
C HIS A 48 8.44 3.98 4.95
N ARG A 49 8.45 5.02 4.11
CA ARG A 49 9.70 5.72 3.73
C ARG A 49 10.42 6.32 4.94
N ALA A 50 9.67 6.93 5.86
CA ALA A 50 10.23 7.49 7.10
C ALA A 50 10.86 6.42 8.01
N ARG A 51 10.40 5.17 7.91
CA ARG A 51 10.96 4.00 8.62
C ARG A 51 12.16 3.38 7.87
N GLY A 52 12.55 3.93 6.72
CA GLY A 52 13.66 3.42 5.91
C GLY A 52 13.30 2.24 5.01
N THR A 53 12.00 1.91 4.84
CA THR A 53 11.58 0.94 3.82
C THR A 53 11.84 1.52 2.43
N ASP A 54 12.39 0.70 1.53
CA ASP A 54 12.46 1.02 0.09
C ASP A 54 11.05 0.88 -0.51
N VAL A 55 10.40 2.02 -0.81
CA VAL A 55 9.00 2.06 -1.24
C VAL A 55 8.84 2.61 -2.64
N GLU A 56 8.33 1.76 -3.53
CA GLU A 56 7.87 2.11 -4.88
C GLU A 56 6.36 2.34 -4.85
N LEU A 57 5.89 3.54 -5.26
CA LEU A 57 4.47 3.88 -5.31
C LEU A 57 4.05 4.15 -6.75
N HIS A 58 3.04 3.41 -7.23
CA HIS A 58 2.50 3.50 -8.58
C HIS A 58 1.02 3.87 -8.54
N TRP A 59 0.65 4.85 -9.37
CA TRP A 59 -0.73 5.32 -9.50
C TRP A 59 -1.32 4.84 -10.82
N TRP A 60 -2.48 4.21 -10.73
CA TRP A 60 -3.25 3.73 -11.86
C TRP A 60 -4.49 4.59 -12.04
N ASN A 61 -4.87 4.88 -13.29
CA ASN A 61 -6.10 5.61 -13.58
C ASN A 61 -7.31 4.67 -13.43
N GLY A 62 -7.62 4.29 -12.19
CA GLY A 62 -8.70 3.37 -11.84
C GLY A 62 -9.33 3.68 -10.48
N MET A 63 -10.48 3.06 -10.24
CA MET A 63 -11.16 2.98 -8.93
C MET A 63 -10.62 1.78 -8.13
N HIS A 64 -11.19 1.49 -6.97
CA HIS A 64 -10.69 0.46 -6.06
C HIS A 64 -10.49 -0.92 -6.73
N SER A 65 -11.58 -1.56 -7.20
CA SER A 65 -11.49 -2.90 -7.79
C SER A 65 -10.71 -2.94 -9.12
N PRO A 66 -10.92 -2.03 -10.08
CA PRO A 66 -10.20 -2.06 -11.36
C PRO A 66 -8.68 -1.91 -11.23
N THR A 67 -8.20 -1.27 -10.16
CA THR A 67 -6.76 -1.09 -9.94
C THR A 67 -6.02 -2.42 -9.85
N VAL A 68 -6.65 -3.46 -9.28
CA VAL A 68 -6.05 -4.78 -9.16
C VAL A 68 -5.70 -5.35 -10.54
N ASP A 69 -6.63 -5.28 -11.49
CA ASP A 69 -6.42 -5.79 -12.84
C ASP A 69 -5.38 -4.98 -13.60
N LEU A 70 -5.40 -3.65 -13.46
CA LEU A 70 -4.44 -2.74 -14.10
C LEU A 70 -3.01 -2.99 -13.60
N ALA A 71 -2.85 -3.24 -12.29
CA ALA A 71 -1.55 -3.39 -11.65
C ALA A 71 -0.97 -4.81 -11.76
N ALA A 72 -1.79 -5.84 -11.94
CA ALA A 72 -1.42 -7.24 -11.76
C ALA A 72 -0.13 -7.64 -12.51
N ALA A 73 -0.03 -7.31 -13.80
CA ALA A 73 1.14 -7.66 -14.61
C ALA A 73 2.42 -6.96 -14.12
N ALA A 74 2.34 -5.68 -13.78
CA ALA A 74 3.49 -4.90 -13.29
C ALA A 74 3.92 -5.37 -11.90
N ALA A 75 2.97 -5.69 -11.01
CA ALA A 75 3.26 -6.25 -9.70
C ALA A 75 3.93 -7.62 -9.80
N ALA A 76 3.47 -8.49 -10.71
CA ALA A 76 4.07 -9.81 -10.94
C ALA A 76 5.52 -9.69 -11.44
N LEU A 77 5.79 -8.79 -12.40
CA LEU A 77 7.14 -8.53 -12.89
C LEU A 77 8.05 -7.99 -11.79
N TRP A 78 7.56 -7.07 -10.97
CA TRP A 78 8.33 -6.55 -9.84
C TRP A 78 8.69 -7.64 -8.84
N CYS A 79 7.75 -8.52 -8.49
CA CYS A 79 8.03 -9.67 -7.62
C CYS A 79 9.10 -10.58 -8.22
N ALA A 80 9.01 -10.89 -9.53
CA ALA A 80 10.00 -11.68 -10.25
C ALA A 80 11.40 -11.04 -10.16
N GLU A 81 11.50 -9.73 -10.37
CA GLU A 81 12.76 -8.98 -10.29
C GLU A 81 13.38 -8.98 -8.89
N LYS A 82 12.58 -8.99 -7.81
CA LYS A 82 13.12 -9.00 -6.43
C LYS A 82 13.45 -10.39 -5.92
N LEU A 83 12.77 -11.44 -6.40
CA LEU A 83 12.94 -12.82 -5.92
C LEU A 83 14.01 -13.61 -6.67
N TRP A 84 14.35 -13.22 -7.89
CA TRP A 84 15.39 -13.87 -8.70
C TRP A 84 16.70 -13.08 -8.78
N GLN A 85 16.94 -12.21 -7.79
CA GLN A 85 18.25 -11.62 -7.49
C GLN A 85 19.00 -12.50 -6.49
#